data_AF-I3D4R7-F1
#
_entry.id   AF-I3D4R7-F1
#
_cell.length_a   1.000
_cell.length_b   1.000
_cell.length_c   1.000
_cell.angle_alpha   90.00
_cell.angle_beta   90.00
_cell.angle_gamma   90.00
#
_symmetry.space_group_name_H-M   'P 1'
#
loop_
_entity.id
_entity.type
_entity.pdbx_description
1 polymer ?
#
loop_
_entity_poly.entity_id
_entity_poly.type
_entity_poly.pdbx_seq_one_letter_code
_entity_poly.pdbx_strand_id
1 'polypeptide(L)'
;MQEFSLKVEPKNQGTIIDMCGTGGDKLQTFNISTTASFVVAAAGGIVAKHGNRSSSGVSGSADIFEYFGYDLDLEPSKIADILEKHNICFMFAQKFHPAMRHVSAARKKLGKRTAFNLLGPLSNPAGVKNQMIGVFSTEYLDRIPLILKKRGAQNVMTVRSDDGMDEFS
;
A
#
# COMPACT_ATOMS: atom_id res chain seq x y z
N MET A 1 -5.68 -3.02 -13.47
CA MET A 1 -5.76 -2.15 -12.27
C MET A 1 -4.84 -0.95 -12.38
N GLN A 2 -3.54 -1.13 -12.66
CA GLN A 2 -2.64 0.01 -12.86
C GLN A 2 -2.99 0.87 -14.08
N GLU A 3 -3.33 0.28 -15.22
CA GLU A 3 -3.68 1.05 -16.43
C GLU A 3 -4.81 2.06 -16.20
N PHE A 4 -5.81 1.67 -15.41
CA PHE A 4 -6.97 2.50 -15.04
C PHE A 4 -6.81 3.19 -13.67
N SER A 5 -5.59 3.26 -13.12
CA SER A 5 -5.34 4.00 -11.88
C SER A 5 -5.13 5.47 -12.19
N LEU A 6 -5.54 6.36 -11.28
CA LEU A 6 -5.01 7.71 -11.28
C LEU A 6 -3.50 7.63 -11.03
N LYS A 7 -2.70 8.36 -11.79
CA LYS A 7 -1.23 8.30 -11.70
C LYS A 7 -0.70 9.46 -10.88
N VAL A 8 0.14 9.14 -9.91
CA VAL A 8 0.97 10.14 -9.23
C VAL A 8 2.33 10.05 -9.89
N GLU A 9 2.86 11.17 -10.36
CA GLU A 9 4.20 11.26 -10.94
C GLU A 9 5.13 11.89 -9.89
N PRO A 10 5.92 11.09 -9.13
CA PRO A 10 6.83 11.64 -8.14
C PRO A 10 7.90 12.52 -8.77
N LYS A 11 8.21 13.63 -8.11
CA LYS A 11 9.25 14.57 -8.54
C LYS A 11 10.58 14.36 -7.79
N ASN A 12 10.55 13.65 -6.67
CA ASN A 12 11.72 13.39 -5.84
C ASN A 12 12.79 12.61 -6.60
N GLN A 13 14.05 12.96 -6.37
CA GLN A 13 15.19 12.16 -6.81
C GLN A 13 15.52 11.10 -5.77
N GLY A 14 15.95 9.92 -6.23
CA GLY A 14 16.41 8.83 -5.36
C GLY A 14 15.39 7.70 -5.19
N THR A 15 15.58 6.94 -4.11
CA THR A 15 14.82 5.70 -3.86
C THR A 15 13.50 6.01 -3.18
N ILE A 16 12.40 5.79 -3.92
CA ILE A 16 11.04 5.87 -3.39
C ILE A 16 10.57 4.47 -3.02
N ILE A 17 10.05 4.32 -1.79
CA ILE A 17 9.56 3.07 -1.25
C ILE A 17 8.06 3.11 -0.91
N ASP A 18 7.38 1.98 -1.07
CA ASP A 18 6.07 1.72 -0.46
C ASP A 18 6.20 0.61 0.58
N MET A 19 5.42 0.71 1.65
CA MET A 19 5.36 -0.25 2.73
C MET A 19 3.90 -0.58 3.00
N CYS A 20 3.43 -1.71 2.50
CA CYS A 20 2.03 -2.09 2.60
C CYS A 20 1.85 -3.59 2.84
N GLY A 21 0.74 -3.96 3.47
CA GLY A 21 0.34 -5.33 3.67
C GLY A 21 -0.69 -5.80 2.65
N THR A 22 -0.74 -7.10 2.40
CA THR A 22 -1.92 -7.75 1.80
C THR A 22 -3.13 -7.71 2.73
N GLY A 23 -2.88 -7.55 4.03
CA GLY A 23 -3.85 -7.47 5.10
C GLY A 23 -4.55 -8.78 5.38
N GLY A 24 -5.33 -8.76 6.47
CA GLY A 24 -6.22 -9.86 6.83
C GLY A 24 -5.55 -10.97 7.63
N ASP A 25 -4.41 -10.72 8.27
CA ASP A 25 -3.83 -11.60 9.31
C ASP A 25 -4.79 -11.92 10.47
N LYS A 26 -5.86 -11.11 10.65
CA LYS A 26 -6.87 -11.18 11.72
C LYS A 26 -6.31 -10.91 13.12
N LEU A 27 -5.07 -10.46 13.23
CA LEU A 27 -4.40 -10.25 14.52
C LEU A 27 -4.71 -8.88 15.14
N GLN A 28 -5.45 -8.02 14.43
CA GLN A 28 -5.89 -6.70 14.89
C GLN A 28 -4.76 -5.88 15.53
N THR A 29 -3.57 -5.95 14.94
CA THR A 29 -2.41 -5.18 15.38
C THR A 29 -2.63 -3.69 15.13
N PHE A 30 -1.79 -2.84 15.74
CA PHE A 30 -1.77 -1.43 15.38
C PHE A 30 -1.24 -1.26 13.95
N ASN A 31 -1.35 -0.06 13.38
CA ASN A 31 -0.94 0.21 11.99
C ASN A 31 0.59 0.23 11.79
N ILE A 32 1.26 -0.90 11.99
CA ILE A 32 2.73 -1.07 11.97
C ILE A 32 3.34 -0.46 10.71
N SER A 33 2.93 -0.89 9.51
CA SER A 33 3.46 -0.34 8.26
C SER A 33 3.19 1.16 8.08
N THR A 34 2.15 1.72 8.69
CA THR A 34 1.90 3.19 8.65
C THR A 34 2.84 3.92 9.58
N THR A 35 3.02 3.41 10.81
CA THR A 35 3.99 3.97 11.76
C THR A 35 5.41 3.90 11.19
N ALA A 36 5.79 2.77 10.60
CA ALA A 36 7.07 2.59 9.93
C ALA A 36 7.26 3.62 8.79
N SER A 37 6.22 3.95 8.02
CA SER A 37 6.29 4.99 6.97
C SER A 37 6.73 6.34 7.52
N PHE A 38 6.18 6.76 8.65
CA PHE A 38 6.59 8.02 9.29
C PHE A 38 8.04 7.96 9.79
N VAL A 39 8.47 6.84 10.36
CA VAL A 39 9.86 6.67 10.83
C VAL A 39 10.85 6.73 9.67
N VAL A 40 10.57 6.03 8.56
CA VAL A 40 11.43 6.05 7.37
C VAL A 40 11.50 7.47 6.78
N ALA A 41 10.36 8.17 6.69
CA ALA A 41 10.33 9.55 6.20
C ALA A 41 11.13 10.51 7.10
N ALA A 42 11.00 10.37 8.43
CA ALA A 42 11.76 11.15 9.40
C ALA A 42 13.28 10.86 9.34
N ALA A 43 13.66 9.64 8.96
CA ALA A 43 15.06 9.25 8.72
C ALA A 43 15.60 9.71 7.35
N GLY A 44 14.81 10.42 6.54
CA GLY A 44 15.21 10.97 5.24
C GLY A 44 14.88 10.07 4.03
N GLY A 45 14.19 8.95 4.23
CA GLY A 45 13.68 8.12 3.14
C GLY A 45 12.44 8.74 2.48
N ILE A 46 12.16 8.38 1.22
CA ILE A 46 11.00 8.88 0.48
C ILE A 46 9.92 7.80 0.41
N VAL A 47 8.76 8.05 1.01
CA VAL A 47 7.69 7.05 1.18
C VAL A 47 6.43 7.44 0.41
N ALA A 48 6.14 6.70 -0.67
CA ALA A 48 4.88 6.84 -1.40
C ALA A 48 3.93 5.70 -1.00
N LYS A 49 3.26 5.86 0.15
CA LYS A 49 2.46 4.79 0.75
C LYS A 49 1.14 4.60 0.02
N HIS A 50 0.86 3.37 -0.41
CA HIS A 50 -0.46 2.98 -0.89
C HIS A 50 -1.22 2.22 0.20
N GLY A 51 -2.49 2.56 0.41
CA GLY A 51 -3.27 1.87 1.43
C GLY A 51 -4.76 2.13 1.37
N ASN A 52 -5.49 1.55 2.31
CA ASN A 52 -6.96 1.57 2.33
C ASN A 52 -7.45 1.68 3.78
N ARG A 53 -8.77 1.84 3.93
CA ARG A 53 -9.45 1.67 5.22
C ARG A 53 -9.44 0.20 5.63
N SER A 54 -9.56 -0.04 6.94
CA SER A 54 -9.63 -1.40 7.45
C SER A 54 -10.85 -2.16 6.90
N SER A 55 -10.65 -3.45 6.61
CA SER A 55 -11.75 -4.37 6.29
C SER A 55 -12.25 -5.15 7.51
N SER A 56 -11.53 -5.09 8.64
CA SER A 56 -11.82 -5.79 9.90
C SER A 56 -12.45 -4.90 10.97
N GLY A 57 -12.52 -3.58 10.76
CA GLY A 57 -13.33 -2.66 11.55
C GLY A 57 -12.65 -1.95 12.73
N VAL A 58 -11.33 -2.06 12.90
CA VAL A 58 -10.59 -1.31 13.94
C VAL A 58 -10.06 0.01 13.37
N SER A 59 -8.93 -0.01 12.64
CA SER A 59 -8.41 1.13 11.89
C SER A 59 -7.44 0.61 10.83
N GLY A 60 -7.40 1.26 9.67
CA GLY A 60 -6.44 1.02 8.60
C GLY A 60 -5.59 2.26 8.35
N SER A 61 -4.66 2.17 7.39
CA SER A 61 -3.73 3.26 7.11
C SER A 61 -4.45 4.56 6.74
N ALA A 62 -5.53 4.48 5.96
CA ALA A 62 -6.30 5.66 5.57
C ALA A 62 -6.91 6.39 6.78
N ASP A 63 -7.36 5.64 7.79
CA ASP A 63 -7.97 6.21 9.00
C ASP A 63 -6.93 6.97 9.84
N ILE A 64 -5.67 6.51 9.86
CA ILE A 64 -4.55 7.21 10.52
C ILE A 64 -4.19 8.53 9.79
N PHE A 65 -4.09 8.51 8.47
CA PHE A 65 -3.79 9.72 7.70
C PHE A 65 -4.91 10.76 7.83
N GLU A 66 -6.17 10.33 7.72
CA GLU A 66 -7.34 11.20 7.92
C GLU A 66 -7.40 11.80 9.33
N TYR A 67 -7.08 11.01 10.36
CA TYR A 67 -7.00 11.49 11.75
C TYR A 67 -5.97 12.63 11.92
N PHE A 68 -4.85 12.57 11.21
CA PHE A 68 -3.85 13.65 11.21
C PHE A 68 -4.21 14.83 10.28
N GLY A 69 -5.42 14.85 9.71
CA GLY A 69 -5.92 15.93 8.86
C GLY A 69 -5.52 15.81 7.40
N TYR A 70 -5.05 14.64 6.95
CA TYR A 70 -4.77 14.40 5.53
C TYR A 70 -6.08 14.27 4.74
N ASP A 71 -6.23 15.06 3.69
CA ASP A 71 -7.37 14.96 2.77
C ASP A 71 -7.19 13.74 1.84
N LEU A 72 -8.06 12.74 1.98
CA LEU A 72 -8.01 11.51 1.20
C LEU A 72 -8.50 11.68 -0.26
N ASP A 73 -9.14 12.81 -0.57
CA ASP A 73 -9.70 13.10 -1.90
C ASP A 73 -8.76 13.94 -2.79
N LEU A 74 -7.56 14.25 -2.30
CA LEU A 74 -6.54 15.01 -3.01
C LEU A 74 -6.27 14.47 -4.43
N GLU A 75 -6.10 15.43 -5.35
CA GLU A 75 -5.75 15.13 -6.73
C GLU A 75 -4.29 14.68 -6.87
N PRO A 76 -3.96 13.83 -7.87
CA PRO A 76 -2.63 13.23 -7.98
C PRO A 76 -1.47 14.24 -8.03
N SER A 77 -1.68 15.41 -8.65
CA SER A 77 -0.67 16.48 -8.70
C SER A 77 -0.35 17.03 -7.31
N LYS A 78 -1.34 17.20 -6.44
CA LYS A 78 -1.14 17.63 -5.05
C LYS A 78 -0.42 16.59 -4.23
N ILE A 79 -0.70 15.30 -4.47
CA ILE A 79 0.03 14.21 -3.81
C ILE A 79 1.51 14.20 -4.23
N ALA A 80 1.81 14.46 -5.50
CA ALA A 80 3.19 14.59 -5.96
C ALA A 80 3.91 15.78 -5.28
N ASP A 81 3.23 16.93 -5.15
CA ASP A 81 3.76 18.11 -4.44
C ASP A 81 4.03 17.80 -2.95
N ILE A 82 3.12 17.06 -2.30
CA ILE A 82 3.28 16.63 -0.90
C ILE A 82 4.47 15.69 -0.75
N LEU A 83 4.61 14.70 -1.63
CA LEU A 83 5.72 13.76 -1.61
C LEU A 83 7.06 14.48 -1.81
N GLU A 84 7.12 15.43 -2.75
CA GLU A 84 8.31 16.26 -3.02
C GLU A 84 8.72 17.06 -1.79
N LYS A 85 7.75 17.68 -1.10
CA LYS A 85 8.01 18.57 0.03
C LYS A 85 8.29 17.85 1.34
N HIS A 86 7.61 16.73 1.59
CA HIS A 86 7.58 16.08 2.91
C HIS A 86 8.25 14.71 2.95
N ASN A 87 8.70 14.20 1.79
CA ASN A 87 9.22 12.84 1.63
C ASN A 87 8.25 11.73 2.07
N ILE A 88 6.98 12.06 2.29
CA ILE A 88 5.93 11.10 2.58
C ILE A 88 4.61 11.57 1.96
N CYS A 89 3.90 10.65 1.33
CA CYS A 89 2.53 10.87 0.92
C CYS A 89 1.70 9.59 1.09
N PHE A 90 0.37 9.76 1.01
CA PHE A 90 -0.57 8.65 1.08
C PHE A 90 -1.50 8.66 -0.13
N MET A 91 -1.62 7.49 -0.78
CA MET A 91 -2.53 7.26 -1.88
C MET A 91 -3.66 6.34 -1.42
N PHE A 92 -4.88 6.88 -1.33
CA PHE A 92 -6.05 6.12 -0.90
C PHE A 92 -6.58 5.23 -2.02
N ALA A 93 -6.55 3.91 -1.82
CA ALA A 93 -6.84 2.92 -2.85
C ALA A 93 -8.21 3.10 -3.53
N GLN A 94 -9.25 3.55 -2.81
CA GLN A 94 -10.59 3.75 -3.38
C GLN A 94 -10.64 4.94 -4.35
N LYS A 95 -9.91 6.03 -4.05
CA LYS A 95 -9.75 7.20 -4.93
C LYS A 95 -8.88 6.84 -6.14
N PHE A 96 -7.75 6.17 -5.90
CA PHE A 96 -6.73 5.93 -6.93
C PHE A 96 -7.01 4.76 -7.86
N HIS A 97 -7.95 3.88 -7.51
CA HIS A 97 -8.39 2.76 -8.35
C HIS A 97 -9.91 2.78 -8.57
N PRO A 98 -10.46 3.83 -9.24
CA PRO A 98 -11.91 4.01 -9.37
C PRO A 98 -12.60 2.84 -10.09
N ALA A 99 -11.90 2.17 -11.00
CA ALA A 99 -12.40 0.98 -11.69
C ALA A 99 -12.74 -0.19 -10.73
N MET A 100 -12.19 -0.20 -9.51
CA MET A 100 -12.49 -1.23 -8.51
C MET A 100 -13.94 -1.21 -8.03
N ARG A 101 -14.67 -0.10 -8.23
CA ARG A 101 -16.12 -0.04 -7.95
C ARG A 101 -16.92 -1.12 -8.69
N HIS A 102 -16.48 -1.50 -9.89
CA HIS A 102 -17.16 -2.49 -10.73
C HIS A 102 -17.06 -3.92 -10.19
N VAL A 103 -16.08 -4.20 -9.31
CA VAL A 103 -15.89 -5.53 -8.72
C VAL A 103 -16.22 -5.57 -7.22
N SER A 104 -16.40 -4.42 -6.58
CA SER A 104 -16.61 -4.31 -5.13
C SER A 104 -17.82 -5.13 -4.64
N ALA A 105 -18.96 -5.01 -5.32
CA ALA A 105 -20.18 -5.75 -4.95
C ALA A 105 -20.01 -7.27 -5.07
N ALA A 106 -19.36 -7.75 -6.14
CA ALA A 106 -19.10 -9.17 -6.34
C ALA A 106 -18.14 -9.71 -5.27
N ARG A 107 -17.08 -8.96 -4.94
CA ARG A 107 -16.15 -9.31 -3.86
C ARG A 107 -16.84 -9.40 -2.50
N LYS A 108 -17.73 -8.45 -2.19
CA LYS A 108 -18.51 -8.46 -0.94
C LYS A 108 -19.41 -9.67 -0.85
N LYS A 109 -20.11 -10.04 -1.95
CA LYS A 109 -20.95 -11.25 -2.02
C LYS A 109 -20.15 -12.54 -1.84
N LEU A 110 -18.93 -12.61 -2.39
CA LEU A 110 -18.07 -13.79 -2.26
C LEU A 110 -17.56 -14.00 -0.83
N GLY A 111 -17.32 -12.93 -0.06
CA GLY A 111 -16.94 -13.00 1.35
C GLY A 111 -15.62 -13.75 1.64
N LYS A 112 -14.85 -14.09 0.61
CA LYS A 112 -13.60 -14.87 0.70
C LYS A 112 -12.46 -14.18 -0.04
N ARG A 113 -11.22 -14.55 0.31
CA ARG A 113 -10.03 -14.05 -0.38
C ARG A 113 -10.02 -14.51 -1.83
N THR A 114 -9.60 -13.60 -2.72
CA THR A 114 -9.41 -13.86 -4.15
C THR A 114 -8.10 -13.20 -4.60
N ALA A 115 -7.74 -13.33 -5.88
CA ALA A 115 -6.60 -12.63 -6.45
C ALA A 115 -6.63 -11.11 -6.20
N PHE A 116 -7.82 -10.50 -6.04
CA PHE A 116 -7.97 -9.08 -5.71
C PHE A 116 -7.34 -8.68 -4.37
N ASN A 117 -7.18 -9.61 -3.42
CA ASN A 117 -6.51 -9.32 -2.15
C ASN A 117 -5.00 -9.13 -2.31
N LEU A 118 -4.41 -9.64 -3.40
CA LEU A 118 -2.99 -9.48 -3.70
C LEU A 118 -2.72 -8.24 -4.56
N LEU A 119 -3.76 -7.61 -5.13
CA LEU A 119 -3.56 -6.52 -6.08
C LEU A 119 -3.11 -5.21 -5.43
N GLY A 120 -3.43 -4.97 -4.16
CA GLY A 120 -3.08 -3.73 -3.47
C GLY A 120 -1.59 -3.41 -3.54
N PRO A 121 -0.71 -4.31 -3.08
CA PRO A 121 0.74 -4.14 -3.21
C PRO A 121 1.24 -4.13 -4.67
N LEU A 122 0.50 -4.73 -5.61
CA LEU A 122 0.90 -4.83 -7.02
C LEU A 122 0.48 -3.61 -7.85
N SER A 123 -0.19 -2.62 -7.25
CA SER A 123 -0.86 -1.54 -7.97
C SER A 123 -0.55 -0.14 -7.45
N ASN A 124 0.55 0.06 -6.71
CA ASN A 124 0.92 1.39 -6.20
C ASN A 124 0.82 2.48 -7.31
N PRO A 125 0.02 3.55 -7.11
CA PRO A 125 -0.23 4.57 -8.12
C PRO A 125 0.98 5.44 -8.52
N ALA A 126 2.00 5.51 -7.66
CA ALA A 126 3.24 6.26 -7.89
C ALA A 126 4.31 5.44 -8.64
N GLY A 127 4.00 4.22 -9.07
CA GLY A 127 4.92 3.42 -9.89
C GLY A 127 6.23 3.04 -9.19
N VAL A 128 6.21 2.98 -7.84
CA VAL A 128 7.40 2.71 -7.03
C VAL A 128 8.14 1.45 -7.48
N LYS A 129 9.46 1.49 -7.37
CA LYS A 129 10.34 0.36 -7.71
C LYS A 129 10.84 -0.39 -6.49
N ASN A 130 10.59 0.15 -5.29
CA ASN A 130 11.06 -0.40 -4.04
C ASN A 130 9.87 -0.63 -3.12
N GLN A 131 9.72 -1.84 -2.59
CA GLN A 131 8.57 -2.20 -1.78
C GLN A 131 8.96 -3.15 -0.65
N MET A 132 8.42 -2.90 0.53
CA MET A 132 8.33 -3.88 1.61
C MET A 132 6.86 -4.29 1.72
N ILE A 133 6.60 -5.61 1.64
CA ILE A 133 5.25 -6.15 1.47
C ILE A 133 4.96 -7.21 2.52
N GLY A 134 4.01 -6.91 3.38
CA GLY A 134 3.38 -7.87 4.26
C GLY A 134 2.54 -8.90 3.51
N VAL A 135 2.76 -10.20 3.73
CA VAL A 135 1.94 -11.26 3.14
C VAL A 135 1.26 -12.17 4.15
N PHE A 136 -0.03 -12.44 3.96
CA PHE A 136 -0.78 -13.33 4.86
C PHE A 136 -0.43 -14.83 4.75
N SER A 137 0.28 -15.25 3.69
CA SER A 137 0.61 -16.65 3.41
C SER A 137 2.04 -16.78 2.90
N THR A 138 2.73 -17.85 3.31
CA THR A 138 4.09 -18.18 2.90
C THR A 138 4.23 -18.36 1.38
N GLU A 139 3.17 -18.81 0.71
CA GLU A 139 3.12 -18.91 -0.76
C GLU A 139 3.45 -17.57 -1.47
N TYR A 140 3.09 -16.44 -0.84
CA TYR A 140 3.29 -15.12 -1.44
C TYR A 140 4.64 -14.50 -1.12
N LEU A 141 5.44 -15.12 -0.25
CA LEU A 141 6.81 -14.68 0.02
C LEU A 141 7.61 -14.66 -1.28
N ASP A 142 7.53 -15.70 -2.10
CA ASP A 142 8.28 -15.74 -3.37
C ASP A 142 7.46 -15.22 -4.56
N ARG A 143 6.15 -15.46 -4.57
CA ARG A 143 5.31 -15.16 -5.74
C ARG A 143 5.21 -13.66 -5.99
N ILE A 144 5.04 -12.83 -4.97
CA ILE A 144 4.87 -11.37 -5.14
C ILE A 144 6.17 -10.72 -5.66
N PRO A 145 7.36 -10.97 -5.07
CA PRO A 145 8.62 -10.43 -5.60
C PRO A 145 8.86 -10.84 -7.05
N LEU A 146 8.59 -12.09 -7.42
CA LEU A 146 8.75 -12.56 -8.81
C LEU A 146 7.84 -11.80 -9.78
N ILE A 147 6.57 -11.55 -9.41
CA ILE A 147 5.62 -10.78 -10.23
C ILE A 147 6.10 -9.33 -10.37
N LEU A 148 6.53 -8.70 -9.27
CA LEU A 148 6.99 -7.31 -9.28
C LEU A 148 8.30 -7.13 -10.04
N LYS A 149 9.23 -8.08 -9.90
CA LYS A 149 10.50 -8.11 -10.66
C LYS A 149 10.26 -8.18 -12.16
N LYS A 150 9.34 -9.03 -12.62
CA LYS A 150 8.93 -9.09 -14.04
C LYS A 150 8.33 -7.78 -14.55
N ARG A 151 7.85 -6.91 -13.65
CA ARG A 151 7.27 -5.59 -13.95
C ARG A 151 8.25 -4.44 -13.69
N GLY A 152 9.52 -4.76 -13.50
CA GLY A 152 10.61 -3.80 -13.38
C GLY A 152 10.83 -3.26 -11.97
N ALA A 153 10.35 -3.92 -10.91
CA ALA A 153 10.73 -3.56 -9.54
C ALA A 153 12.22 -3.82 -9.29
N GLN A 154 12.85 -2.97 -8.49
CA GLN A 154 14.28 -3.01 -8.16
C GLN A 154 14.52 -3.74 -6.84
N ASN A 155 13.90 -3.30 -5.75
CA ASN A 155 14.07 -3.90 -4.43
C ASN A 155 12.72 -4.31 -3.88
N VAL A 156 12.49 -5.61 -3.66
CA VAL A 156 11.23 -6.09 -3.08
C VAL A 156 11.57 -7.03 -1.94
N MET A 157 11.05 -6.72 -0.76
CA MET A 157 11.12 -7.58 0.40
C MET A 157 9.71 -7.96 0.81
N THR A 158 9.43 -9.25 0.85
CA THR A 158 8.19 -9.79 1.39
C THR A 158 8.43 -10.33 2.79
N VAL A 159 7.45 -10.15 3.66
CA VAL A 159 7.56 -10.57 5.06
C VAL A 159 6.29 -11.26 5.54
N ARG A 160 6.47 -12.21 6.45
CA ARG A 160 5.41 -12.86 7.20
C ARG A 160 6.02 -13.41 8.48
N SER A 161 5.40 -13.13 9.61
CA SER A 161 5.81 -13.69 10.90
C SER A 161 5.30 -15.11 11.11
N ASP A 162 5.96 -15.85 11.99
CA ASP A 162 5.59 -17.24 12.30
C ASP A 162 4.20 -17.34 12.95
N ASP A 163 3.81 -16.31 13.70
CA ASP A 163 2.47 -16.15 14.28
C ASP A 163 1.37 -15.82 13.24
N GLY A 164 1.76 -15.61 11.98
CA GLY A 164 0.88 -15.34 10.86
C GLY A 164 0.63 -13.87 10.56
N MET A 165 1.29 -12.94 11.27
CA MET A 165 1.23 -11.51 10.96
C MET A 165 1.82 -11.19 9.60
N ASP A 166 1.22 -10.25 8.87
CA ASP A 166 1.76 -9.74 7.61
C ASP A 166 2.68 -8.52 7.85
N GLU A 167 3.44 -8.54 8.93
CA GLU A 167 4.41 -7.52 9.34
C GLU A 167 5.61 -8.26 10.00
N PHE A 168 6.68 -7.55 10.38
CA PHE A 168 7.76 -8.15 11.19
C PHE A 168 7.31 -8.32 12.67
N SER A 169 7.66 -9.45 13.30
CA SER A 169 7.49 -9.74 14.73
C SER A 169 8.81 -10.12 15.40
#